data_AF-A0A4R4LV81-F1
#
_entry.id   AF-A0A4R4LV81-F1
#
_cell.length_a   1.000
_cell.length_b   1.000
_cell.length_c   1.000
_cell.angle_alpha   90.00
_cell.angle_beta   90.00
_cell.angle_gamma   90.00
#
_symmetry.space_group_name_H-M   'P 1'
#
loop_
_entity.id
_entity.type
_entity.pdbx_description
1 polymer ?
#
loop_
_entity_poly.entity_id
_entity_poly.type
_entity_poly.pdbx_seq_one_letter_code
_entity_poly.pdbx_strand_id
1 'polypeptide(L)'
;MAVYDRWHTRKPRKDPATGKPVKPCRHSTKATEYYPSASHGQGLRWQVRWYDVSGKQCTRNFAKKEGKDPEVHADAFWSEIDHELKTDSYVDPATGEMTFEEYARAIHSVRELDENSRTEITMQLAKHVFPVIGFFDLRTLSKKPSLIQGLLAAMKRSGLDATSIRKVVRLVSTVFVCAIEDEAIDRNPVKSKLVTLPKVTKPKIVPWTGAQVAAMRQELPEAYQVMVDCGVGLGMRQGEIFGFSPDDVEWLKAKPKVRIRRQVKRMRTEDGRWVLVFALPKNQKEREVRLPEAVKTQLSEHARLHPPVKVTLPWEKPDGKPVTVKLFFPAEPSRRHPKGAKPEPPTAWRRTRFNANVWRPALRRAGIVGEPDPAAPARARDANGMHALRHYFASVLLAGGEGIPAVCEWMGHAKPSITLNLYGHLLPDREDRMTEIIDGVFARVLTLDPSQYEVVDGEQGALEVHSQDG
;
A
#
# COMPACT_ATOMS: atom_id res chain seq x y z
N MET A 1 22.81 37.45 16.90
CA MET A 1 23.25 36.31 17.73
C MET A 1 24.67 35.98 17.34
N ALA A 2 25.49 35.56 18.30
CA ALA A 2 26.94 35.71 18.20
C ALA A 2 27.67 34.53 18.83
N VAL A 3 28.87 34.28 18.32
CA VAL A 3 29.87 33.43 18.94
C VAL A 3 30.14 33.92 20.38
N TYR A 4 29.93 33.05 21.35
CA TYR A 4 30.00 33.35 22.77
C TYR A 4 31.28 32.78 23.39
N ASP A 5 31.99 33.58 24.20
CA ASP A 5 33.12 33.10 25.01
C ASP A 5 32.58 32.45 26.30
N ARG A 6 32.65 31.12 26.39
CA ARG A 6 32.20 30.39 27.58
C ARG A 6 33.17 30.50 28.75
N TRP A 7 34.43 30.81 28.50
CA TRP A 7 35.46 30.80 29.54
C TRP A 7 35.59 32.15 30.25
N HIS A 8 35.13 33.24 29.65
CA HIS A 8 35.34 34.58 30.21
C HIS A 8 34.06 35.42 30.34
N THR A 9 34.04 36.30 31.34
CA THR A 9 32.99 37.31 31.57
C THR A 9 33.61 38.70 31.62
N ARG A 10 32.85 39.73 31.20
CA ARG A 10 33.30 41.14 31.31
C ARG A 10 33.10 41.75 32.70
N LYS A 11 32.25 41.15 33.52
CA LYS A 11 32.02 41.58 34.89
C LYS A 11 32.80 40.69 35.85
N PRO A 12 33.46 41.25 36.88
CA PRO A 12 34.10 40.47 37.92
C PRO A 12 33.04 39.68 38.69
N ARG A 13 33.23 38.36 38.76
CA ARG A 13 32.44 37.49 39.62
C ARG A 13 33.03 37.51 41.03
N LYS A 14 32.22 37.25 42.06
CA LYS A 14 32.71 37.00 43.41
C LYS A 14 33.12 35.53 43.55
N ASP A 15 34.27 35.29 44.14
CA ASP A 15 34.75 33.96 44.51
C ASP A 15 33.76 33.31 45.50
N PRO A 16 33.26 32.09 45.23
CA PRO A 16 32.32 31.41 46.12
C PRO A 16 32.87 31.12 47.52
N ALA A 17 34.19 30.95 47.66
CA ALA A 17 34.84 30.61 48.93
C ALA A 17 35.23 31.85 49.75
N THR A 18 35.56 32.97 49.09
CA THR A 18 36.11 34.16 49.77
C THR A 18 35.22 35.40 49.67
N GLY A 19 34.18 35.39 48.84
CA GLY A 19 33.25 36.50 48.61
C GLY A 19 33.84 37.72 47.91
N LYS A 20 35.15 37.71 47.61
CA LYS A 20 35.89 38.81 46.97
C LYS A 20 35.82 38.70 45.45
N PRO A 21 35.92 39.82 44.71
CA PRO A 21 36.00 39.79 43.25
C PRO A 21 37.19 38.96 42.76
N VAL A 22 36.96 38.04 41.83
CA VAL A 22 38.04 37.25 41.21
C VAL A 22 38.94 38.18 40.39
N LYS A 23 40.25 37.95 40.42
CA LYS A 23 41.21 38.73 39.64
C LYS A 23 40.98 38.55 38.12
N PRO A 24 41.36 39.55 37.30
CA PRO A 24 41.33 39.42 35.84
C PRO A 24 42.16 38.20 35.38
N CYS A 25 41.63 37.48 34.40
CA CYS A 25 42.26 36.34 33.76
C CYS A 25 43.47 36.79 32.91
N ARG A 26 44.44 35.89 32.74
CA ARG A 26 45.64 36.08 31.88
C ARG A 26 45.32 36.42 30.42
N HIS A 27 44.11 36.13 29.95
CA HIS A 27 43.66 36.46 28.61
C HIS A 27 43.17 37.92 28.47
N SER A 28 43.20 38.70 29.56
CA SER A 28 42.92 40.14 29.56
C SER A 28 43.94 40.90 28.71
N THR A 29 43.48 41.92 28.01
CA THR A 29 44.34 42.83 27.22
C THR A 29 44.25 44.24 27.80
N LYS A 30 45.16 45.14 27.39
CA LYS A 30 45.11 46.56 27.79
C LYS A 30 43.78 47.25 27.45
N ALA A 31 43.05 46.75 26.45
CA ALA A 31 41.79 47.31 25.98
C ALA A 31 40.55 46.61 26.58
N THR A 32 40.68 45.42 27.16
CA THR A 32 39.54 44.67 27.70
C THR A 32 39.99 43.71 28.81
N GLU A 33 39.41 43.89 29.99
CA GLU A 33 39.53 42.96 31.11
C GLU A 33 38.57 41.79 30.96
N TYR A 34 39.09 40.58 31.14
CA TYR A 34 38.33 39.34 31.16
C TYR A 34 38.44 38.68 32.52
N TYR A 35 37.33 38.23 33.07
CA TYR A 35 37.28 37.49 34.33
C TYR A 35 36.93 36.03 34.04
N PRO A 36 37.47 35.05 34.78
CA PRO A 36 37.15 33.65 34.56
C PRO A 36 35.66 33.38 34.87
N SER A 37 34.98 32.72 33.94
CA SER A 37 33.60 32.25 34.14
C SER A 37 33.56 30.98 35.01
N ALA A 38 32.35 30.50 35.33
CA ALA A 38 32.18 29.21 36.00
C ALA A 38 32.75 28.02 35.21
N SER A 39 32.82 28.15 33.88
CA SER A 39 33.29 27.11 32.97
C SER A 39 34.71 27.39 32.45
N HIS A 40 35.44 28.30 33.07
CA HIS A 40 36.80 28.64 32.67
C HIS A 40 37.71 27.40 32.78
N GLY A 41 38.33 27.01 31.65
CA GLY A 41 39.18 25.82 31.57
C GLY A 41 38.41 24.49 31.47
N GLN A 42 37.08 24.51 31.41
CA GLN A 42 36.25 23.32 31.25
C GLN A 42 35.64 23.27 29.85
N GLY A 43 35.87 22.16 29.13
CA GLY A 43 35.37 21.93 27.78
C GLY A 43 35.89 22.94 26.75
N LEU A 44 35.19 23.05 25.62
CA LEU A 44 35.55 23.96 24.53
C LEU A 44 35.12 25.42 24.83
N ARG A 45 36.01 26.37 24.52
CA ARG A 45 35.92 27.79 24.88
C ARG A 45 34.81 28.55 24.17
N TRP A 46 34.64 28.33 22.87
CA TRP A 46 33.72 29.13 22.05
C TRP A 46 32.42 28.37 21.84
N GLN A 47 31.29 29.08 21.87
CA GLN A 47 29.98 28.49 21.65
C GLN A 47 29.18 29.31 20.65
N VAL A 48 28.76 28.68 19.57
CA VAL A 48 27.81 29.24 18.61
C VAL A 48 26.42 28.89 19.10
N ARG A 49 25.52 29.87 19.11
CA ARG A 49 24.10 29.69 19.46
C ARG A 49 23.24 30.29 18.36
N TRP A 50 22.23 29.56 17.93
CA TRP A 50 21.28 30.00 16.92
C TRP A 50 19.90 29.41 17.20
N TYR A 51 18.87 29.92 16.54
CA TYR A 51 17.56 29.29 16.51
C TYR A 51 17.38 28.62 15.16
N ASP A 52 16.87 27.40 15.17
CA ASP A 52 16.41 26.76 13.94
C ASP A 52 15.08 27.36 13.46
N VAL A 53 14.62 26.91 12.29
CA VAL A 53 13.34 27.29 11.68
C VAL A 53 12.12 26.97 12.54
N SER A 54 12.24 26.06 13.51
CA SER A 54 11.17 25.71 14.46
C SER A 54 11.16 26.62 15.71
N GLY A 55 12.13 27.54 15.82
CA GLY A 55 12.30 28.41 16.99
C GLY A 55 12.99 27.73 18.18
N LYS A 56 13.56 26.53 18.00
CA LYS A 56 14.33 25.84 19.03
C LYS A 56 15.78 26.33 19.03
N GLN A 57 16.32 26.56 20.23
CA GLN A 57 17.69 27.04 20.40
C GLN A 57 18.70 25.90 20.23
N CYS A 58 19.54 26.00 19.22
CA CYS A 58 20.65 25.10 18.95
C CYS A 58 21.98 25.69 19.43
N THR A 59 22.91 24.82 19.84
CA THR A 59 24.24 25.25 20.29
C THR A 59 25.33 24.28 19.83
N ARG A 60 26.51 24.79 19.46
CA ARG A 60 27.70 23.99 19.15
C ARG A 60 28.95 24.65 19.72
N ASN A 61 29.89 23.85 20.26
CA ASN A 61 31.09 24.35 20.92
C ASN A 61 32.36 24.11 20.09
N PHE A 62 33.33 25.03 20.17
CA PHE A 62 34.56 25.05 19.37
C PHE A 62 35.79 25.42 20.22
N ALA A 63 36.94 24.87 19.86
CA ALA A 63 38.21 25.18 20.52
C ALA A 63 38.75 26.57 20.13
N LYS A 64 38.60 26.95 18.86
CA LYS A 64 39.12 28.19 18.27
C LYS A 64 37.98 29.08 17.79
N LYS A 65 38.22 30.40 17.81
CA LYS A 65 37.23 31.41 17.38
C LYS A 65 37.30 31.64 15.88
N GLU A 66 38.46 32.07 15.40
CA GLU A 66 38.68 32.60 14.05
C GLU A 66 39.56 31.64 13.24
N GLY A 67 39.18 31.42 11.97
CA GLY A 67 39.87 30.57 11.00
C GLY A 67 38.98 30.28 9.80
N LYS A 68 39.46 29.50 8.83
CA LYS A 68 38.72 29.21 7.58
C LYS A 68 37.89 27.92 7.61
N ASP A 69 38.24 27.00 8.52
CA ASP A 69 37.60 25.68 8.61
C ASP A 69 36.41 25.72 9.58
N PRO A 70 35.16 25.53 9.10
CA PRO A 70 33.95 25.57 9.92
C PRO A 70 33.79 24.39 10.88
N GLU A 71 34.57 23.29 10.73
CA GLU A 71 34.54 22.22 11.72
C GLU A 71 35.34 22.58 12.99
N VAL A 72 36.30 23.50 12.86
CA VAL A 72 37.28 23.82 13.91
C VAL A 72 37.06 25.21 14.51
N HIS A 73 36.52 26.16 13.74
CA HIS A 73 36.42 27.58 14.11
C HIS A 73 34.97 28.07 14.21
N ALA A 74 34.65 28.71 15.34
CA ALA A 74 33.30 29.17 15.64
C ALA A 74 32.77 30.23 14.67
N ASP A 75 33.61 31.18 14.23
CA ASP A 75 33.18 32.27 13.34
C ASP A 75 32.88 31.75 11.93
N ALA A 76 33.70 30.83 11.39
CA ALA A 76 33.45 30.20 10.10
C ALA A 76 32.17 29.37 10.11
N PHE A 77 31.94 28.58 11.16
CA PHE A 77 30.69 27.83 11.34
C PHE A 77 29.48 28.76 11.45
N TRP A 78 29.58 29.84 12.23
CA TRP A 78 28.49 30.81 12.34
C TRP A 78 28.18 31.47 11.00
N SER A 79 29.19 31.83 10.20
CA SER A 79 28.97 32.39 8.86
C SER A 79 28.25 31.43 7.92
N GLU A 80 28.54 30.12 8.01
CA GLU A 80 27.82 29.09 7.24
C GLU A 80 26.35 28.99 7.67
N ILE A 81 26.09 28.85 8.98
CA ILE A 81 24.72 28.78 9.51
C ILE A 81 23.93 30.07 9.25
N ASP A 82 24.55 31.25 9.41
CA ASP A 82 23.91 32.54 9.12
C ASP A 82 23.60 32.69 7.63
N HIS A 83 24.42 32.15 6.74
CA HIS A 83 24.13 32.09 5.32
C HIS A 83 22.93 31.17 5.05
N GLU A 84 22.96 29.93 5.56
CA GLU A 84 21.88 28.94 5.40
C GLU A 84 20.54 29.43 5.93
N LEU A 85 20.52 30.09 7.10
CA LEU A 85 19.30 30.68 7.68
C LEU A 85 18.77 31.86 6.86
N LYS A 86 19.64 32.60 6.16
CA LYS A 86 19.24 33.72 5.29
C LYS A 86 18.78 33.25 3.91
N THR A 87 19.29 32.12 3.43
CA THR A 87 18.94 31.53 2.13
C THR A 87 17.79 30.53 2.23
N ASP A 88 17.20 30.36 3.41
CA ASP A 88 16.13 29.38 3.69
C ASP A 88 16.53 27.96 3.27
N SER A 89 17.81 27.63 3.50
CA SER A 89 18.42 26.33 3.15
C SER A 89 19.00 25.63 4.38
N TYR A 90 18.53 26.02 5.57
CA TYR A 90 19.03 25.51 6.84
C TYR A 90 18.45 24.14 7.15
N VAL A 91 19.32 23.14 7.21
CA VAL A 91 18.96 21.76 7.58
C VAL A 91 19.17 21.59 9.08
N ASP A 92 18.12 21.24 9.85
CA ASP A 92 18.28 20.89 11.27
C ASP A 92 19.29 19.72 11.41
N PRO A 93 20.47 19.96 12.00
CA PRO A 93 21.48 18.93 12.17
C PRO A 93 20.97 17.72 12.95
N ALA A 94 20.04 17.94 13.90
CA ALA A 94 19.51 16.90 14.77
C ALA A 94 18.62 15.90 14.00
N THR A 95 17.85 16.37 13.02
CA THR A 95 16.95 15.50 12.24
C THR A 95 17.73 14.64 11.24
N GLY A 96 18.81 15.18 10.65
CA GLY A 96 19.71 14.41 9.78
C GLY A 96 20.57 13.37 10.53
N GLU A 97 20.74 13.52 11.84
CA GLU A 97 21.44 12.58 12.74
C GLU A 97 20.54 11.45 13.24
N MET A 98 19.21 11.54 13.05
CA MET A 98 18.31 10.43 13.37
C MET A 98 18.66 9.20 12.54
N THR A 99 18.57 8.03 13.18
CA THR A 99 18.67 6.76 12.45
C THR A 99 17.47 6.58 11.53
N PHE A 100 17.66 5.80 10.46
CA PHE A 100 16.56 5.48 9.54
C PHE A 100 15.37 4.85 10.27
N GLU A 101 15.62 3.99 11.26
CA GLU A 101 14.55 3.34 12.02
C GLU A 101 13.76 4.34 12.88
N GLU A 102 14.43 5.21 13.63
CA GLU A 102 13.78 6.23 14.46
C GLU A 102 12.90 7.14 13.61
N TYR A 103 13.45 7.64 12.50
CA TYR A 103 12.73 8.53 11.61
C TYR A 103 11.55 7.81 10.91
N ALA A 104 11.75 6.59 10.41
CA ALA A 104 10.69 5.80 9.80
C ALA A 104 9.52 5.53 10.78
N ARG A 105 9.82 5.25 12.06
CA ARG A 105 8.80 5.04 13.10
C ARG A 105 8.03 6.33 13.39
N ALA A 106 8.72 7.47 13.46
CA ALA A 106 8.11 8.78 13.69
C ALA A 106 7.15 9.17 12.56
N ILE A 107 7.55 9.04 11.29
CA ILE A 107 6.64 9.40 10.18
C ILE A 107 5.44 8.44 10.08
N HIS A 108 5.61 7.17 10.43
CA HIS A 108 4.53 6.18 10.35
C HIS A 108 3.53 6.27 11.52
N SER A 109 3.89 6.91 12.64
CA SER A 109 2.94 7.19 13.72
C SER A 109 2.01 8.37 13.39
N VAL A 110 2.51 9.36 12.65
CA VAL A 110 1.73 10.57 12.29
C VAL A 110 0.87 10.35 11.05
N ARG A 111 1.28 9.49 10.12
CA ARG A 111 0.55 9.29 8.87
C ARG A 111 -0.77 8.52 9.05
N GLU A 112 -1.84 9.10 8.53
CA GLU A 112 -3.12 8.43 8.39
C GLU A 112 -3.03 7.31 7.33
N LEU A 113 -2.92 6.07 7.82
CA LEU A 113 -2.96 4.86 7.03
C LEU A 113 -4.06 3.95 7.55
N ASP A 114 -4.67 3.17 6.67
CA ASP A 114 -5.55 2.09 7.11
C ASP A 114 -4.74 1.03 7.89
N GLU A 115 -5.38 0.39 8.86
CA GLU A 115 -4.70 -0.47 9.85
C GLU A 115 -3.92 -1.64 9.22
N ASN A 116 -4.44 -2.18 8.11
CA ASN A 116 -3.76 -3.26 7.40
C ASN A 116 -2.51 -2.75 6.67
N SER A 117 -2.59 -1.58 6.03
CA SER A 117 -1.42 -0.95 5.41
C SER A 117 -0.37 -0.61 6.44
N ARG A 118 -0.76 -0.04 7.59
CA ARG A 118 0.15 0.23 8.73
C ARG A 118 0.84 -1.06 9.20
N THR A 119 0.06 -2.10 9.49
CA THR A 119 0.60 -3.40 9.92
C THR A 119 1.55 -4.00 8.88
N GLU A 120 1.18 -3.97 7.59
CA GLU A 120 2.03 -4.50 6.53
C GLU A 120 3.35 -3.72 6.40
N ILE A 121 3.30 -2.38 6.41
CA ILE A 121 4.48 -1.52 6.32
C ILE A 121 5.41 -1.77 7.51
N THR A 122 4.89 -1.72 8.73
CA THR A 122 5.69 -1.95 9.95
C THR A 122 6.36 -3.32 9.93
N MET A 123 5.64 -4.38 9.54
CA MET A 123 6.24 -5.71 9.43
C MET A 123 7.33 -5.79 8.35
N GLN A 124 7.12 -5.18 7.19
CA GLN A 124 8.10 -5.19 6.10
C GLN A 124 9.37 -4.45 6.49
N LEU A 125 9.24 -3.27 7.11
CA LEU A 125 10.37 -2.50 7.60
C LEU A 125 11.14 -3.25 8.68
N ALA A 126 10.45 -3.76 9.71
CA ALA A 126 11.07 -4.51 10.80
C ALA A 126 11.76 -5.79 10.34
N LYS A 127 11.19 -6.51 9.38
CA LYS A 127 11.75 -7.78 8.91
C LYS A 127 12.90 -7.60 7.91
N HIS A 128 12.82 -6.63 7.01
CA HIS A 128 13.71 -6.55 5.86
C HIS A 128 14.62 -5.33 5.85
N VAL A 129 14.22 -4.22 6.48
CA VAL A 129 14.92 -2.93 6.35
C VAL A 129 15.74 -2.62 7.60
N PHE A 130 15.10 -2.59 8.77
CA PHE A 130 15.75 -2.23 10.02
C PHE A 130 16.99 -3.07 10.36
N PRO A 131 16.98 -4.42 10.17
CA PRO A 131 18.16 -5.24 10.44
C PRO A 131 19.38 -4.93 9.57
N VAL A 132 19.20 -4.24 8.43
CA VAL A 132 20.27 -3.99 7.47
C VAL A 132 20.69 -2.53 7.44
N ILE A 133 19.74 -1.60 7.45
CA ILE A 133 20.01 -0.16 7.33
C ILE A 133 19.39 0.69 8.44
N GLY A 134 18.62 0.10 9.36
CA GLY A 134 17.85 0.85 10.37
C GLY A 134 18.71 1.69 11.31
N PHE A 135 19.92 1.22 11.61
CA PHE A 135 20.87 1.81 12.56
C PHE A 135 21.79 2.87 11.94
N PHE A 136 21.77 3.08 10.62
CA PHE A 136 22.51 4.18 10.01
C PHE A 136 21.71 5.48 10.10
N ASP A 137 22.39 6.58 10.33
CA ASP A 137 21.81 7.92 10.23
C ASP A 137 21.40 8.26 8.79
N LEU A 138 20.39 9.13 8.66
CA LEU A 138 19.84 9.53 7.36
C LEU A 138 20.90 10.18 6.46
N ARG A 139 21.80 11.01 7.02
CA ARG A 139 22.87 11.69 6.27
C ARG A 139 23.87 10.69 5.67
N THR A 140 24.27 9.67 6.41
CA THR A 140 25.15 8.58 5.95
C THR A 140 24.49 7.80 4.82
N LEU A 141 23.20 7.46 4.96
CA LEU A 141 22.46 6.75 3.92
C LEU A 141 22.28 7.59 2.65
N SER A 142 22.03 8.90 2.79
CA SER A 142 21.97 9.85 1.66
C SER A 142 23.31 9.86 0.88
N LYS A 143 24.44 9.85 1.59
CA LYS A 143 25.78 9.93 0.98
C LYS A 143 26.30 8.58 0.45
N LYS A 144 25.78 7.45 0.92
CA LYS A 144 26.28 6.11 0.57
C LYS A 144 25.18 5.21 -0.05
N PRO A 145 24.81 5.41 -1.33
CA PRO A 145 23.83 4.56 -2.02
C PRO A 145 24.21 3.07 -2.08
N SER A 146 25.50 2.73 -1.90
CA SER A 146 25.96 1.34 -1.80
C SER A 146 25.32 0.58 -0.64
N LEU A 147 24.93 1.26 0.45
CA LEU A 147 24.19 0.66 1.57
C LEU A 147 22.77 0.25 1.15
N ILE A 148 22.11 1.05 0.31
CA ILE A 148 20.81 0.71 -0.27
C ILE A 148 20.94 -0.48 -1.22
N GLN A 149 21.99 -0.52 -2.06
CA GLN A 149 22.26 -1.69 -2.90
C GLN A 149 22.54 -2.95 -2.05
N GLY A 150 23.22 -2.80 -0.91
CA GLY A 150 23.43 -3.84 0.09
C GLY A 150 22.12 -4.39 0.67
N LEU A 151 21.15 -3.51 0.98
CA LEU A 151 19.78 -3.88 1.38
C LEU A 151 19.07 -4.72 0.30
N LEU A 152 19.14 -4.31 -0.97
CA LEU A 152 18.56 -5.08 -2.09
C LEU A 152 19.20 -6.48 -2.16
N ALA A 153 20.53 -6.57 -2.02
CA ALA A 153 21.25 -7.83 -2.04
C ALA A 153 20.88 -8.73 -0.84
N ALA A 154 20.71 -8.16 0.35
CA ALA A 154 20.25 -8.89 1.54
C ALA A 154 18.84 -9.46 1.36
N MET A 155 17.89 -8.66 0.84
CA MET A 155 16.55 -9.15 0.55
C MET A 155 16.57 -10.27 -0.49
N LYS A 156 17.37 -10.14 -1.56
CA LYS A 156 17.55 -11.20 -2.57
C LYS A 156 18.09 -12.49 -1.95
N ARG A 157 19.11 -12.40 -1.07
CA ARG A 157 19.67 -13.57 -0.36
C ARG A 157 18.66 -14.23 0.58
N SER A 158 17.76 -13.46 1.19
CA SER A 158 16.66 -14.01 2.00
C SER A 158 15.52 -14.65 1.18
N GLY A 159 15.64 -14.70 -0.15
CA GLY A 159 14.69 -15.36 -1.04
C GLY A 159 13.46 -14.53 -1.43
N LEU A 160 13.47 -13.22 -1.21
CA LEU A 160 12.37 -12.35 -1.66
C LEU A 160 12.35 -12.23 -3.18
N ASP A 161 11.17 -12.29 -3.77
CA ASP A 161 10.99 -12.09 -5.20
C ASP A 161 11.12 -10.61 -5.60
N ALA A 162 11.38 -10.36 -6.89
CA ALA A 162 11.59 -9.01 -7.42
C ALA A 162 10.43 -8.03 -7.15
N THR A 163 9.18 -8.52 -7.12
CA THR A 163 8.00 -7.69 -6.85
C THR A 163 7.97 -7.27 -5.39
N SER A 164 8.21 -8.22 -4.48
CA SER A 164 8.31 -7.96 -3.04
C SER A 164 9.46 -7.00 -2.73
N ILE A 165 10.64 -7.20 -3.33
CA ILE A 165 11.79 -6.28 -3.20
C ILE A 165 11.39 -4.86 -3.62
N ARG A 166 10.78 -4.69 -4.81
CA ARG A 166 10.34 -3.36 -5.27
C ARG A 166 9.30 -2.73 -4.34
N LYS A 167 8.43 -3.53 -3.70
CA LYS A 167 7.45 -3.06 -2.73
C LYS A 167 8.16 -2.50 -1.49
N VAL A 168 9.11 -3.24 -0.91
CA VAL A 168 9.90 -2.79 0.24
C VAL A 168 10.73 -1.55 -0.11
N VAL A 169 11.43 -1.54 -1.25
CA VAL A 169 12.21 -0.38 -1.68
C VAL A 169 11.35 0.86 -1.89
N ARG A 170 10.09 0.71 -2.34
CA ARG A 170 9.16 1.84 -2.42
C ARG A 170 8.87 2.43 -1.05
N LEU A 171 8.70 1.60 -0.01
CA LEU A 171 8.51 2.08 1.36
C LEU A 171 9.74 2.87 1.84
N VAL A 172 10.93 2.31 1.61
CA VAL A 172 12.20 2.99 1.93
C VAL A 172 12.32 4.32 1.18
N SER A 173 11.99 4.34 -0.11
CA SER A 173 11.98 5.56 -0.92
C SER A 173 11.00 6.59 -0.37
N THR A 174 9.84 6.18 0.17
CA THR A 174 8.87 7.10 0.79
C THR A 174 9.41 7.71 2.07
N VAL A 175 10.10 6.93 2.91
CA VAL A 175 10.77 7.46 4.12
C VAL A 175 11.78 8.55 3.74
N PHE A 176 12.62 8.29 2.74
CA PHE A 176 13.59 9.29 2.28
C PHE A 176 12.95 10.50 1.60
N VAL A 177 11.78 10.37 0.96
CA VAL A 177 11.05 11.53 0.44
C VAL A 177 10.60 12.40 1.61
N CYS A 178 9.97 11.81 2.65
CA CYS A 178 9.62 12.58 3.85
C CYS A 178 10.84 13.28 4.46
N ALA A 179 11.99 12.59 4.55
CA ALA A 179 13.21 13.18 5.09
C ALA A 179 13.76 14.35 4.25
N ILE A 180 13.46 14.41 2.94
CA ILE A 180 13.80 15.55 2.09
C ILE A 180 12.81 16.70 2.34
N GLU A 181 11.52 16.40 2.42
CA GLU A 181 10.49 17.43 2.68
C GLU A 181 10.63 18.04 4.08
N ASP A 182 11.14 17.28 5.05
CA ASP A 182 11.51 17.76 6.38
C ASP A 182 12.93 18.40 6.40
N GLU A 183 13.54 18.57 5.23
CA GLU A 183 14.89 19.11 5.02
C GLU A 183 16.02 18.37 5.76
N ALA A 184 15.77 17.19 6.32
CA ALA A 184 16.77 16.40 7.05
C ALA A 184 17.91 15.88 6.16
N ILE A 185 17.64 15.69 4.87
CA ILE A 185 18.60 15.27 3.84
C ILE A 185 18.32 15.94 2.49
N ASP A 186 19.33 15.99 1.63
CA ASP A 186 19.33 16.66 0.33
C ASP A 186 18.91 15.77 -0.85
N ARG A 187 18.94 14.44 -0.70
CA ARG A 187 18.68 13.50 -1.81
C ARG A 187 18.17 12.15 -1.35
N ASN A 188 17.46 11.49 -2.26
CA ASN A 188 16.96 10.14 -2.06
C ASN A 188 17.96 9.11 -2.62
N PRO A 189 18.66 8.33 -1.78
CA PRO A 189 19.70 7.40 -2.24
C PRO A 189 19.12 6.25 -3.08
N VAL A 190 17.82 5.94 -2.96
CA VAL A 190 17.13 4.92 -3.78
C VAL A 190 17.11 5.32 -5.27
N LYS A 191 17.17 6.61 -5.58
CA LYS A 191 17.17 7.14 -6.95
C LYS A 191 18.55 7.17 -7.59
N SER A 192 19.60 6.84 -6.85
CA SER A 192 20.97 6.80 -7.37
C SER A 192 21.13 5.75 -8.49
N LYS A 193 21.94 6.07 -9.50
CA LYS A 193 22.31 5.14 -10.58
C LYS A 193 23.02 3.89 -10.07
N LEU A 194 23.63 3.95 -8.89
CA LEU A 194 24.27 2.79 -8.24
C LEU A 194 23.27 1.77 -7.69
N VAL A 195 22.00 2.17 -7.51
CA VAL A 195 20.94 1.30 -6.99
C VAL A 195 20.20 0.66 -8.16
N THR A 196 20.45 -0.62 -8.40
CA THR A 196 19.83 -1.39 -9.49
C THR A 196 18.68 -2.24 -8.96
N LEU A 197 17.45 -1.81 -9.23
CA LEU A 197 16.25 -2.56 -8.86
C LEU A 197 16.10 -3.83 -9.72
N PRO A 198 15.64 -4.96 -9.12
CA PRO A 198 15.43 -6.18 -9.88
C PRO A 198 14.35 -5.97 -10.95
N LYS A 199 14.55 -6.55 -12.14
CA LYS A 199 13.54 -6.53 -13.21
C LYS A 199 12.35 -7.40 -12.81
N VAL A 200 11.14 -6.88 -12.97
CA VAL A 200 9.90 -7.63 -12.74
C VAL A 200 9.30 -7.96 -14.09
N THR A 201 9.37 -9.23 -14.48
CA THR A 201 8.58 -9.77 -15.57
C THR A 201 7.25 -10.25 -14.97
N LYS A 202 6.14 -9.69 -15.47
CA LYS A 202 4.81 -10.18 -15.14
C LYS A 202 4.38 -11.13 -16.25
N PRO A 203 4.19 -12.43 -15.99
CA PRO A 203 3.63 -13.30 -17.01
C PRO A 203 2.22 -12.81 -17.37
N LYS A 204 1.85 -12.99 -18.63
CA LYS A 204 0.46 -12.75 -19.08
C LYS A 204 -0.46 -13.69 -18.31
N ILE A 205 -1.63 -13.19 -17.91
CA ILE A 205 -2.63 -14.02 -17.24
C ILE A 205 -3.16 -15.04 -18.24
N VAL A 206 -3.17 -16.30 -17.84
CA VAL A 206 -3.88 -17.38 -18.53
C VAL A 206 -5.12 -17.68 -17.67
N PRO A 207 -6.32 -17.29 -18.11
CA PRO A 207 -7.55 -17.63 -17.42
C PRO A 207 -7.75 -19.15 -17.39
N TRP A 208 -8.55 -19.63 -16.44
CA TRP A 208 -8.98 -21.03 -16.44
C TRP A 208 -9.84 -21.34 -17.66
N THR A 209 -9.92 -22.61 -18.03
CA THR A 209 -10.91 -23.10 -18.99
C THR A 209 -12.25 -23.35 -18.28
N GLY A 210 -13.34 -23.45 -19.05
CA GLY A 210 -14.65 -23.85 -18.52
C GLY A 210 -14.60 -25.21 -17.83
N ALA A 211 -13.81 -26.16 -18.36
CA ALA A 211 -13.60 -27.47 -17.76
C ALA A 211 -12.92 -27.38 -16.38
N GLN A 212 -11.90 -26.53 -16.23
CA GLN A 212 -11.25 -26.29 -14.93
C GLN A 212 -12.20 -25.65 -13.92
N VAL A 213 -13.03 -24.70 -14.36
CA VAL A 213 -14.06 -24.10 -13.50
C VAL A 213 -15.06 -25.16 -13.01
N ALA A 214 -15.55 -26.00 -13.93
CA ALA A 214 -16.49 -27.08 -13.62
C ALA A 214 -15.88 -28.12 -12.65
N ALA A 215 -14.65 -28.57 -12.93
CA ALA A 215 -13.93 -29.50 -12.06
C ALA A 215 -13.72 -28.92 -10.65
N MET A 216 -13.30 -27.65 -10.55
CA MET A 216 -13.11 -26.99 -9.27
C MET A 216 -14.43 -26.90 -8.47
N ARG A 217 -15.54 -26.61 -9.16
CA ARG A 217 -16.87 -26.54 -8.54
C ARG A 217 -17.28 -27.89 -7.97
N GLN A 218 -17.12 -28.97 -8.73
CA GLN A 218 -17.48 -30.33 -8.30
C GLN A 218 -16.64 -30.81 -7.11
N GLU A 219 -15.36 -30.43 -7.07
CA GLU A 219 -14.43 -30.88 -6.03
C GLU A 219 -14.54 -30.10 -4.71
N LEU A 220 -15.30 -29.01 -4.69
CA LEU A 220 -15.61 -28.30 -3.45
C LEU A 220 -16.73 -29.02 -2.68
N PRO A 221 -16.70 -28.99 -1.34
CA PRO A 221 -17.84 -29.39 -0.54
C PRO A 221 -19.11 -28.66 -1.00
N GLU A 222 -20.26 -29.34 -0.98
CA GLU A 222 -21.55 -28.84 -1.47
C GLU A 222 -21.85 -27.40 -1.01
N ALA A 223 -21.66 -27.15 0.30
CA ALA A 223 -21.87 -25.84 0.93
C ALA A 223 -20.98 -24.70 0.39
N TYR A 224 -19.96 -25.00 -0.42
CA TYR A 224 -19.00 -24.02 -0.94
C TYR A 224 -18.92 -24.00 -2.48
N GLN A 225 -19.67 -24.84 -3.18
CA GLN A 225 -19.63 -24.89 -4.65
C GLN A 225 -20.08 -23.56 -5.28
N VAL A 226 -21.13 -22.96 -4.74
CA VAL A 226 -21.67 -21.68 -5.25
C VAL A 226 -20.74 -20.49 -5.03
N MET A 227 -19.68 -20.64 -4.21
CA MET A 227 -18.59 -19.65 -4.19
C MET A 227 -17.89 -19.52 -5.54
N VAL A 228 -17.82 -20.61 -6.32
CA VAL A 228 -17.26 -20.60 -7.68
C VAL A 228 -18.14 -19.75 -8.58
N ASP A 229 -19.46 -19.97 -8.52
CA ASP A 229 -20.48 -19.26 -9.31
C ASP A 229 -20.44 -17.74 -9.02
N CYS A 230 -20.26 -17.34 -7.75
CA CYS A 230 -20.03 -15.93 -7.39
C CYS A 230 -18.75 -15.35 -8.01
N GLY A 231 -17.68 -16.13 -8.09
CA GLY A 231 -16.41 -15.71 -8.67
C GLY A 231 -16.48 -15.54 -10.19
N VAL A 232 -17.06 -16.53 -10.89
CA VAL A 232 -17.09 -16.59 -12.36
C VAL A 232 -18.27 -15.86 -12.98
N GLY A 233 -19.36 -15.65 -12.24
CA GLY A 233 -20.57 -15.00 -12.74
C GLY A 233 -20.76 -13.55 -12.27
N LEU A 234 -20.15 -13.18 -11.13
CA LEU A 234 -20.26 -11.82 -10.56
C LEU A 234 -18.90 -11.14 -10.40
N GLY A 235 -17.81 -11.81 -10.78
CA GLY A 235 -16.46 -11.30 -10.66
C GLY A 235 -16.05 -10.98 -9.21
N MET A 236 -16.65 -11.61 -8.20
CA MET A 236 -16.38 -11.27 -6.80
C MET A 236 -14.96 -11.65 -6.37
N ARG A 237 -14.35 -10.84 -5.50
CA ARG A 237 -13.10 -11.19 -4.82
C ARG A 237 -13.40 -12.15 -3.67
N GLN A 238 -12.44 -13.00 -3.32
CA GLN A 238 -12.58 -13.95 -2.21
C GLN A 238 -13.12 -13.33 -0.91
N GLY A 239 -12.60 -12.17 -0.50
CA GLY A 239 -13.08 -11.48 0.70
C GLY A 239 -14.53 -11.00 0.57
N GLU A 240 -14.96 -10.62 -0.64
CA GLU A 240 -16.34 -10.21 -0.94
C GLU A 240 -17.28 -11.43 -0.87
N ILE A 241 -16.86 -12.58 -1.42
CA ILE A 241 -17.62 -13.85 -1.33
C ILE A 241 -17.85 -14.26 0.13
N PHE A 242 -16.82 -14.18 0.98
CA PHE A 242 -16.95 -14.49 2.41
C PHE A 242 -17.85 -13.50 3.17
N GLY A 243 -18.03 -12.29 2.64
CA GLY A 243 -18.89 -11.26 3.18
C GLY A 243 -20.22 -11.13 2.44
N PHE A 244 -20.62 -12.12 1.63
CA PHE A 244 -21.81 -12.00 0.78
C PHE A 244 -23.08 -12.40 1.53
N SER A 245 -24.10 -11.53 1.49
CA SER A 245 -25.40 -11.73 2.12
C SER A 245 -26.52 -11.91 1.09
N PRO A 246 -27.56 -12.70 1.39
CA PRO A 246 -28.82 -12.67 0.65
C PRO A 246 -29.47 -11.28 0.61
N ASP A 247 -29.21 -10.45 1.63
CA ASP A 247 -29.71 -9.07 1.72
C ASP A 247 -29.00 -8.12 0.72
N ASP A 248 -27.96 -8.59 0.04
CA ASP A 248 -27.22 -7.86 -0.99
C ASP A 248 -27.79 -8.12 -2.41
N VAL A 249 -28.82 -8.95 -2.54
CA VAL A 249 -29.38 -9.42 -3.81
C VAL A 249 -30.79 -8.86 -4.05
N GLU A 250 -31.04 -8.28 -5.22
CA GLU A 250 -32.36 -7.79 -5.64
C GLU A 250 -33.19 -8.91 -6.28
N TRP A 251 -33.70 -9.86 -5.49
CA TRP A 251 -34.34 -11.10 -5.97
C TRP A 251 -35.54 -10.94 -6.90
N LEU A 252 -36.39 -9.94 -6.62
CA LEU A 252 -37.73 -9.83 -7.23
C LEU A 252 -37.79 -8.88 -8.43
N LYS A 253 -36.70 -8.21 -8.78
CA LYS A 253 -36.68 -7.29 -9.92
C LYS A 253 -36.51 -8.04 -11.24
N ALA A 254 -37.11 -7.52 -12.30
CA ALA A 254 -37.00 -8.08 -13.66
C ALA A 254 -35.56 -8.07 -14.21
N LYS A 255 -34.76 -7.04 -13.85
CA LYS A 255 -33.32 -6.97 -14.17
C LYS A 255 -32.52 -6.93 -12.87
N PRO A 256 -32.41 -8.07 -12.16
CA PRO A 256 -31.87 -8.10 -10.80
C PRO A 256 -30.40 -7.70 -10.77
N LYS A 257 -29.98 -7.16 -9.63
CA LYS A 257 -28.60 -6.73 -9.37
C LYS A 257 -28.12 -7.32 -8.05
N VAL A 258 -26.80 -7.41 -7.93
CA VAL A 258 -26.10 -7.70 -6.68
C VAL A 258 -25.28 -6.49 -6.26
N ARG A 259 -25.43 -6.08 -4.99
CA ARG A 259 -24.65 -5.01 -4.38
C ARG A 259 -23.42 -5.58 -3.68
N ILE A 260 -22.25 -5.35 -4.25
CA ILE A 260 -20.98 -5.78 -3.66
C ILE A 260 -20.48 -4.66 -2.76
N ARG A 261 -20.95 -4.67 -1.51
CA ARG A 261 -20.74 -3.60 -0.53
C ARG A 261 -19.93 -4.00 0.69
N ARG A 262 -19.45 -5.24 0.75
CA ARG A 262 -18.75 -5.75 1.93
C ARG A 262 -17.73 -6.81 1.57
N GLN A 263 -16.70 -6.90 2.40
CA GLN A 263 -15.73 -7.98 2.42
C GLN A 263 -15.33 -8.33 3.84
N VAL A 264 -14.82 -9.55 4.02
CA VAL A 264 -14.18 -9.98 5.26
C VAL A 264 -12.68 -9.72 5.16
N LYS A 265 -12.14 -8.95 6.11
CA LYS A 265 -10.70 -8.72 6.28
C LYS A 265 -10.23 -9.35 7.58
N ARG A 266 -8.93 -9.62 7.64
CA ARG A 266 -8.25 -10.01 8.88
C ARG A 266 -7.36 -8.86 9.30
N MET A 267 -7.52 -8.40 10.54
CA MET A 267 -6.75 -7.31 11.12
C MET A 267 -6.08 -7.76 12.41
N ARG A 268 -4.98 -7.10 12.76
CA ARG A 268 -4.27 -7.35 14.01
C ARG A 268 -4.75 -6.33 15.04
N THR A 269 -5.08 -6.81 16.25
CA THR A 269 -5.35 -5.97 17.41
C THR A 269 -4.04 -5.45 18.01
N GLU A 270 -4.12 -4.43 18.86
CA GLU A 270 -2.95 -3.88 19.58
C GLU A 270 -2.22 -4.95 20.41
N ASP A 271 -2.97 -5.85 21.04
CA ASP A 271 -2.43 -7.00 21.79
C ASP A 271 -1.88 -8.13 20.89
N GLY A 272 -1.85 -7.92 19.58
CA GLY A 272 -1.23 -8.80 18.60
C GLY A 272 -2.08 -9.97 18.12
N ARG A 273 -3.33 -10.12 18.60
CA ARG A 273 -4.28 -11.15 18.13
C ARG A 273 -4.81 -10.83 16.73
N TRP A 274 -5.30 -11.87 16.04
CA TRP A 274 -5.93 -11.72 14.73
C TRP A 274 -7.45 -11.76 14.87
N VAL A 275 -8.13 -10.71 14.39
CA VAL A 275 -9.59 -10.60 14.40
C VAL A 275 -10.10 -10.47 12.96
N LEU A 276 -11.27 -11.05 12.70
CA LEU A 276 -12.00 -10.84 11.43
C LEU A 276 -12.91 -9.62 11.57
N VAL A 277 -12.92 -8.78 10.56
CA VAL A 277 -13.76 -7.58 10.50
C VAL A 277 -14.52 -7.56 9.17
N PHE A 278 -15.73 -7.02 9.19
CA PHE A 278 -16.39 -6.57 7.97
C PHE A 278 -15.81 -5.22 7.56
N ALA A 279 -15.62 -5.00 6.27
CA ALA A 279 -15.19 -3.71 5.76
C ALA A 279 -15.77 -3.47 4.38
N LEU A 280 -15.80 -2.21 3.95
CA LEU A 280 -16.08 -1.88 2.56
C LEU A 280 -15.07 -2.56 1.62
N PRO A 281 -15.47 -2.84 0.35
CA PRO A 281 -14.58 -3.34 -0.69
C PRO A 281 -13.36 -2.44 -0.88
N LYS A 282 -12.37 -2.94 -1.63
CA LYS A 282 -11.13 -2.19 -1.86
C LYS A 282 -11.46 -0.80 -2.46
N ASN A 283 -10.75 0.22 -1.99
CA ASN A 283 -10.97 1.65 -2.31
C ASN A 283 -12.24 2.26 -1.69
N GLN A 284 -12.87 1.59 -0.71
CA GLN A 284 -14.09 2.07 -0.02
C GLN A 284 -15.26 2.36 -0.98
N LYS A 285 -15.31 1.67 -2.12
CA LYS A 285 -16.37 1.83 -3.12
C LYS A 285 -17.22 0.56 -3.19
N GLU A 286 -18.52 0.76 -3.07
CA GLU A 286 -19.50 -0.25 -3.45
C GLU A 286 -19.57 -0.33 -4.97
N ARG A 287 -20.00 -1.49 -5.49
CA ARG A 287 -20.35 -1.63 -6.90
C ARG A 287 -21.58 -2.51 -7.05
N GLU A 288 -22.30 -2.30 -8.14
CA GLU A 288 -23.39 -3.16 -8.54
C GLU A 288 -22.97 -3.99 -9.75
N VAL A 289 -23.42 -5.23 -9.79
CA VAL A 289 -23.27 -6.12 -10.94
C VAL A 289 -24.65 -6.67 -11.29
N ARG A 290 -24.96 -6.79 -12.59
CA ARG A 290 -26.17 -7.50 -13.02
C ARG A 290 -26.11 -8.93 -12.52
N LEU A 291 -27.24 -9.48 -12.09
CA LEU A 291 -27.34 -10.86 -11.65
C LEU A 291 -27.85 -11.72 -12.82
N PRO A 292 -27.00 -12.55 -13.45
CA PRO A 292 -27.47 -13.49 -14.46
C PRO A 292 -28.41 -14.52 -13.84
N GLU A 293 -29.42 -14.95 -14.58
CA GLU A 293 -30.44 -15.88 -14.07
C GLU A 293 -29.81 -17.20 -13.60
N ALA A 294 -28.82 -17.73 -14.34
CA ALA A 294 -28.10 -18.94 -13.94
C ALA A 294 -27.47 -18.82 -12.54
N VAL A 295 -26.84 -17.67 -12.22
CA VAL A 295 -26.23 -17.44 -10.89
C VAL A 295 -27.30 -17.23 -9.82
N LYS A 296 -28.41 -16.57 -10.17
CA LYS A 296 -29.56 -16.38 -9.28
C LYS A 296 -30.13 -17.72 -8.84
N THR A 297 -30.37 -18.63 -9.79
CA THR A 297 -30.88 -19.98 -9.52
C THR A 297 -29.97 -20.72 -8.54
N GLN A 298 -28.65 -20.73 -8.79
CA GLN A 298 -27.69 -21.40 -7.91
C GLN A 298 -27.66 -20.78 -6.50
N LEU A 299 -27.73 -19.46 -6.38
CA LEU A 299 -27.80 -18.79 -5.08
C LEU A 299 -29.11 -19.08 -4.32
N SER A 300 -30.24 -19.12 -5.02
CA SER A 300 -31.53 -19.47 -4.42
C SER A 300 -31.56 -20.92 -3.93
N GLU A 301 -31.08 -21.86 -4.74
CA GLU A 301 -31.00 -23.27 -4.37
C GLU A 301 -30.03 -23.50 -3.20
N HIS A 302 -28.85 -22.86 -3.25
CA HIS A 302 -27.90 -22.88 -2.14
C HIS A 302 -28.51 -22.34 -0.85
N ALA A 303 -29.22 -21.21 -0.88
CA ALA A 303 -29.87 -20.67 0.31
C ALA A 303 -30.95 -21.60 0.89
N ARG A 304 -31.59 -22.42 0.05
CA ARG A 304 -32.57 -23.42 0.48
C ARG A 304 -31.90 -24.62 1.15
N LEU A 305 -30.82 -25.15 0.56
CA LEU A 305 -30.09 -26.33 1.07
C LEU A 305 -29.16 -25.99 2.24
N HIS A 306 -28.57 -24.80 2.22
CA HIS A 306 -27.63 -24.28 3.21
C HIS A 306 -28.12 -22.90 3.69
N PRO A 307 -29.07 -22.86 4.64
CA PRO A 307 -29.65 -21.62 5.13
C PRO A 307 -28.59 -20.60 5.60
N PRO A 308 -28.70 -19.33 5.17
CA PRO A 308 -27.75 -18.28 5.56
C PRO A 308 -27.67 -18.08 7.07
N VAL A 309 -26.45 -17.95 7.60
CA VAL A 309 -26.19 -17.88 9.05
C VAL A 309 -25.83 -16.47 9.48
N LYS A 310 -26.42 -15.99 10.59
CA LYS A 310 -26.08 -14.71 11.20
C LYS A 310 -24.68 -14.76 11.80
N VAL A 311 -23.80 -13.87 11.33
CA VAL A 311 -22.43 -13.71 11.81
C VAL A 311 -22.23 -12.27 12.25
N THR A 312 -21.68 -12.08 13.45
CA THR A 312 -21.37 -10.78 14.03
C THR A 312 -19.87 -10.56 14.04
N LEU A 313 -19.40 -9.52 13.36
CA LEU A 313 -18.00 -9.08 13.36
C LEU A 313 -17.92 -7.57 13.56
N PRO A 314 -16.80 -7.04 14.10
CA PRO A 314 -16.54 -5.61 14.11
C PRO A 314 -16.54 -5.01 12.70
N TRP A 315 -16.95 -3.74 12.59
CA TRP A 315 -16.89 -2.97 11.34
C TRP A 315 -15.57 -2.19 11.23
N GLU A 316 -14.88 -2.38 10.11
CA GLU A 316 -13.63 -1.76 9.65
C GLU A 316 -12.39 -1.93 10.52
N LYS A 317 -12.51 -1.87 11.85
CA LYS A 317 -11.42 -1.98 12.80
C LYS A 317 -11.73 -3.05 13.86
N PRO A 318 -10.72 -3.65 14.52
CA PRO A 318 -10.95 -4.69 15.52
C PRO A 318 -11.85 -4.28 16.70
N ASP A 319 -11.80 -3.01 17.08
CA ASP A 319 -12.58 -2.34 18.12
C ASP A 319 -13.84 -1.64 17.57
N GLY A 320 -14.09 -1.75 16.27
CA GLY A 320 -15.22 -1.12 15.61
C GLY A 320 -16.57 -1.69 16.05
N LYS A 321 -17.64 -0.92 15.79
CA LYS A 321 -19.01 -1.31 16.14
C LYS A 321 -19.33 -2.73 15.61
N PRO A 322 -19.82 -3.66 16.45
CA PRO A 322 -20.26 -4.96 16.00
C PRO A 322 -21.42 -4.85 15.02
N VAL A 323 -21.33 -5.55 13.89
CA VAL A 323 -22.37 -5.62 12.87
C VAL A 323 -22.72 -7.08 12.60
N THR A 324 -24.01 -7.40 12.67
CA THR A 324 -24.54 -8.74 12.42
C THR A 324 -25.09 -8.82 11.00
N VAL A 325 -24.66 -9.81 10.23
CA VAL A 325 -25.17 -10.03 8.88
C VAL A 325 -25.34 -11.52 8.58
N LYS A 326 -26.34 -11.86 7.79
CA LYS A 326 -26.58 -13.22 7.29
C LYS A 326 -25.58 -13.52 6.17
N LEU A 327 -24.78 -14.58 6.30
CA LEU A 327 -23.82 -14.98 5.28
C LEU A 327 -24.34 -16.20 4.53
N PHE A 328 -24.23 -16.19 3.20
CA PHE A 328 -24.44 -17.39 2.38
C PHE A 328 -23.44 -18.50 2.74
N PHE A 329 -22.21 -18.12 3.09
CA PHE A 329 -21.10 -19.04 3.26
C PHE A 329 -20.36 -18.86 4.59
N PRO A 330 -20.96 -19.26 5.72
CA PRO A 330 -20.28 -19.23 7.01
C PRO A 330 -19.09 -20.21 7.05
N ALA A 331 -18.15 -19.95 7.95
CA ALA A 331 -17.05 -20.87 8.20
C ALA A 331 -17.53 -22.12 8.94
N GLU A 332 -16.92 -23.26 8.62
CA GLU A 332 -17.09 -24.47 9.42
C GLU A 332 -16.52 -24.26 10.84
N PRO A 333 -17.25 -24.73 11.89
CA PRO A 333 -16.76 -24.76 13.25
C PRO A 333 -15.39 -25.44 13.34
N SER A 334 -14.54 -25.02 14.28
CA SER A 334 -13.26 -25.68 14.49
C SER A 334 -13.46 -27.11 15.00
N ARG A 335 -12.98 -28.12 14.25
CA ARG A 335 -12.93 -29.53 14.72
C ARG A 335 -11.99 -29.73 15.92
N ARG A 336 -11.07 -28.80 16.17
CA ARG A 336 -10.13 -28.80 17.31
C ARG A 336 -10.71 -28.02 18.50
N HIS A 337 -11.99 -28.19 18.78
CA HIS A 337 -12.59 -27.60 19.98
C HIS A 337 -12.19 -28.46 21.19
N PRO A 338 -11.53 -27.90 22.22
CA PRO A 338 -11.22 -28.65 23.43
C PRO A 338 -12.51 -29.24 24.03
N LYS A 339 -12.49 -30.51 24.46
CA LYS A 339 -13.63 -31.11 25.15
C LYS A 339 -14.01 -30.23 26.35
N GLY A 340 -15.25 -29.75 26.38
CA GLY A 340 -15.79 -28.90 27.45
C GLY A 340 -15.74 -27.39 27.19
N ALA A 341 -15.13 -26.91 26.11
CA ALA A 341 -15.18 -25.49 25.75
C ALA A 341 -16.58 -25.10 25.22
N LYS A 342 -17.05 -23.89 25.54
CA LYS A 342 -18.32 -23.35 25.01
C LYS A 342 -18.29 -23.32 23.48
N PRO A 343 -19.38 -23.66 22.77
CA PRO A 343 -19.42 -23.58 21.31
C PRO A 343 -19.02 -22.19 20.83
N GLU A 344 -18.08 -22.10 19.89
CA GLU A 344 -17.73 -20.82 19.28
C GLU A 344 -18.94 -20.28 18.49
N PRO A 345 -19.21 -18.97 18.54
CA PRO A 345 -20.28 -18.38 17.74
C PRO A 345 -19.97 -18.54 16.24
N PRO A 346 -20.99 -18.61 15.38
CA PRO A 346 -20.79 -18.64 13.93
C PRO A 346 -19.90 -17.49 13.45
N THR A 347 -18.97 -17.79 12.55
CA THR A 347 -18.00 -16.81 12.04
C THR A 347 -17.83 -16.91 10.54
N ALA A 348 -17.16 -15.93 9.95
CA ALA A 348 -16.84 -15.91 8.52
C ALA A 348 -15.53 -16.64 8.22
N TRP A 349 -15.32 -17.00 6.95
CA TRP A 349 -14.07 -17.64 6.54
C TRP A 349 -12.86 -16.72 6.67
N ARG A 350 -11.83 -17.21 7.36
CA ARG A 350 -10.48 -16.65 7.27
C ARG A 350 -9.81 -17.14 5.99
N ARG A 351 -9.42 -16.22 5.09
CA ARG A 351 -8.73 -16.51 3.82
C ARG A 351 -7.64 -17.59 3.92
N THR A 352 -6.73 -17.46 4.88
CA THR A 352 -5.63 -18.43 5.02
C THR A 352 -6.11 -19.83 5.39
N ARG A 353 -7.16 -19.94 6.22
CA ARG A 353 -7.73 -21.22 6.67
C ARG A 353 -8.53 -21.86 5.54
N PHE A 354 -9.38 -21.09 4.86
CA PHE A 354 -10.13 -21.56 3.69
C PHE A 354 -9.19 -22.05 2.58
N ASN A 355 -8.16 -21.26 2.26
CA ASN A 355 -7.22 -21.63 1.20
C ASN A 355 -6.46 -22.91 1.52
N ALA A 356 -6.01 -23.07 2.77
CA ALA A 356 -5.26 -24.25 3.18
C ALA A 356 -6.13 -25.51 3.26
N ASN A 357 -7.35 -25.38 3.80
CA ASN A 357 -8.16 -26.54 4.19
C ASN A 357 -9.23 -26.93 3.17
N VAL A 358 -9.67 -26.01 2.33
CA VAL A 358 -10.77 -26.22 1.38
C VAL A 358 -10.30 -26.05 -0.05
N TRP A 359 -9.79 -24.85 -0.39
CA TRP A 359 -9.46 -24.49 -1.77
C TRP A 359 -8.31 -25.33 -2.36
N ARG A 360 -7.16 -25.39 -1.68
CA ARG A 360 -5.99 -26.11 -2.20
C ARG A 360 -6.20 -27.62 -2.32
N PRO A 361 -6.83 -28.30 -1.34
CA PRO A 361 -7.19 -29.70 -1.51
C PRO A 361 -8.12 -29.93 -2.72
N ALA A 362 -9.12 -29.09 -2.92
CA ALA A 362 -10.02 -29.19 -4.07
C ALA A 362 -9.29 -28.95 -5.41
N LEU A 363 -8.38 -27.99 -5.49
CA LEU A 363 -7.55 -27.78 -6.70
C LEU A 363 -6.76 -29.04 -7.12
N ARG A 364 -6.24 -29.79 -6.13
CA ARG A 364 -5.47 -31.02 -6.40
C ARG A 364 -6.37 -32.14 -6.91
N ARG A 365 -7.52 -32.36 -6.25
CA ARG A 365 -8.49 -33.36 -6.71
C ARG A 365 -9.04 -33.02 -8.10
N ALA A 366 -9.21 -31.73 -8.39
CA ALA A 366 -9.64 -31.24 -9.70
C ALA A 366 -8.55 -31.34 -10.78
N GLY A 367 -7.33 -31.78 -10.45
CA GLY A 367 -6.21 -31.88 -11.40
C GLY A 367 -5.70 -30.54 -11.92
N ILE A 368 -6.09 -29.41 -11.31
CA ILE A 368 -5.69 -28.05 -11.74
C ILE A 368 -4.27 -27.73 -11.29
N VAL A 369 -3.86 -28.28 -10.16
CA VAL A 369 -2.47 -28.20 -9.65
C VAL A 369 -1.98 -29.59 -9.31
N GLY A 370 -0.71 -29.86 -9.64
CA GLY A 370 -0.02 -31.06 -9.19
C GLY A 370 0.30 -31.06 -7.69
N GLU A 371 1.02 -32.08 -7.26
CA GLU A 371 1.52 -32.16 -5.88
C GLU A 371 2.40 -30.94 -5.53
N PRO A 372 2.39 -30.47 -4.26
CA PRO A 372 3.18 -29.32 -3.85
C PRO A 372 4.65 -29.58 -4.08
N ASP A 373 5.23 -28.84 -5.02
CA ASP A 373 6.68 -28.70 -5.09
C ASP A 373 7.14 -27.83 -3.90
N PRO A 374 7.91 -28.39 -2.94
CA PRO A 374 8.43 -27.64 -1.81
C PRO A 374 9.38 -26.53 -2.25
N ALA A 375 10.06 -26.72 -3.40
CA ALA A 375 11.03 -25.79 -3.98
C ALA A 375 10.36 -24.68 -4.83
N ALA A 376 9.09 -24.85 -5.23
CA ALA A 376 8.40 -23.83 -6.02
C ALA A 376 8.23 -22.51 -5.24
N PRO A 377 8.51 -21.35 -5.88
CA PRO A 377 8.41 -20.05 -5.23
C PRO A 377 6.97 -19.77 -4.79
N ALA A 378 6.80 -19.08 -3.65
CA ALA A 378 5.48 -18.85 -3.04
C ALA A 378 4.42 -18.29 -3.99
N ARG A 379 4.82 -17.48 -5.00
CA ARG A 379 3.95 -16.94 -6.06
C ARG A 379 3.30 -18.00 -6.96
N ALA A 380 3.98 -19.13 -7.22
CA ALA A 380 3.43 -20.23 -8.00
C ALA A 380 2.23 -20.87 -7.28
N ARG A 381 2.21 -20.79 -5.94
CA ARG A 381 1.12 -21.28 -5.08
C ARG A 381 -0.11 -20.36 -5.10
N ASP A 382 -0.01 -19.16 -5.67
CA ASP A 382 -1.07 -18.14 -5.70
C ASP A 382 -1.72 -17.99 -7.09
N ALA A 383 -1.10 -18.50 -8.17
CA ALA A 383 -1.63 -18.40 -9.54
C ALA A 383 -3.04 -19.00 -9.67
N ASN A 384 -3.30 -20.10 -8.97
CA ASN A 384 -4.58 -20.81 -8.95
C ASN A 384 -5.43 -20.53 -7.70
N GLY A 385 -5.19 -19.40 -7.02
CA GLY A 385 -6.09 -18.95 -5.95
C GLY A 385 -7.49 -18.59 -6.49
N MET A 386 -8.45 -18.30 -5.61
CA MET A 386 -9.81 -17.87 -6.01
C MET A 386 -9.84 -16.65 -6.95
N HIS A 387 -8.74 -15.90 -7.07
CA HIS A 387 -8.66 -14.81 -8.05
C HIS A 387 -8.67 -15.30 -9.50
N ALA A 388 -8.34 -16.57 -9.76
CA ALA A 388 -8.45 -17.19 -11.08
C ALA A 388 -9.89 -17.20 -11.61
N LEU A 389 -10.90 -17.38 -10.74
CA LEU A 389 -12.31 -17.30 -11.10
C LEU A 389 -12.69 -15.91 -11.64
N ARG A 390 -12.08 -14.88 -11.07
CA ARG A 390 -12.30 -13.51 -11.48
C ARG A 390 -11.54 -13.17 -12.76
N HIS A 391 -10.40 -13.82 -13.02
CA HIS A 391 -9.75 -13.77 -14.33
C HIS A 391 -10.62 -14.42 -15.41
N TYR A 392 -11.27 -15.55 -15.09
CA TYR A 392 -12.24 -16.21 -15.96
C TYR A 392 -13.44 -15.31 -16.29
N PHE A 393 -14.06 -14.66 -15.29
CA PHE A 393 -15.15 -13.72 -15.50
C PHE A 393 -14.78 -12.61 -16.49
N ALA A 394 -13.61 -11.98 -16.28
CA ALA A 394 -13.13 -10.93 -17.17
C ALA A 394 -12.86 -11.45 -18.59
N SER A 395 -12.25 -12.64 -18.73
CA SER A 395 -11.93 -13.19 -20.04
C SER A 395 -13.16 -13.58 -20.84
N VAL A 396 -14.18 -14.16 -20.20
CA VAL A 396 -15.42 -14.55 -20.90
C VAL A 396 -16.17 -13.31 -21.40
N LEU A 397 -16.26 -12.25 -20.60
CA LEU A 397 -16.91 -11.01 -21.03
C LEU A 397 -16.18 -10.37 -22.21
N LEU A 398 -14.84 -10.27 -22.14
CA LEU A 398 -14.03 -9.71 -23.22
C LEU A 398 -14.12 -10.57 -24.50
N ALA A 399 -14.11 -11.90 -24.37
CA ALA A 399 -14.32 -12.81 -25.49
C ALA A 399 -15.73 -12.67 -26.09
N GLY A 400 -16.74 -12.37 -25.27
CA GLY A 400 -18.09 -12.02 -25.69
C GLY A 400 -18.23 -10.64 -26.33
N GLY A 401 -17.13 -9.88 -26.46
CA GLY A 401 -17.10 -8.58 -27.12
C GLY A 401 -17.39 -7.38 -26.20
N GLU A 402 -17.44 -7.58 -24.89
CA GLU A 402 -17.68 -6.47 -23.95
C GLU A 402 -16.51 -5.47 -23.90
N GLY A 403 -16.87 -4.21 -23.70
CA GLY A 403 -15.90 -3.12 -23.61
C GLY A 403 -15.09 -3.14 -22.32
N ILE A 404 -13.80 -2.77 -22.40
CA ILE A 404 -12.92 -2.62 -21.23
C ILE A 404 -13.52 -1.74 -20.11
N PRO A 405 -14.19 -0.60 -20.39
CA PRO A 405 -14.79 0.23 -19.35
C PRO A 405 -15.87 -0.51 -18.54
N ALA A 406 -16.78 -1.23 -19.21
CA ALA A 406 -17.84 -2.00 -18.55
C ALA A 406 -17.26 -3.12 -17.68
N VAL A 407 -16.31 -3.90 -18.24
CA VAL A 407 -15.62 -4.95 -17.47
C VAL A 407 -14.85 -4.36 -16.29
N CYS A 408 -14.19 -3.20 -16.46
CA CYS A 408 -13.51 -2.48 -15.37
C CYS A 408 -14.47 -2.10 -14.24
N GLU A 409 -15.65 -1.61 -14.58
CA GLU A 409 -16.70 -1.24 -13.62
C GLU A 409 -17.20 -2.45 -12.83
N TRP A 410 -17.62 -3.53 -13.50
CA TRP A 410 -18.11 -4.73 -12.81
C TRP A 410 -17.03 -5.45 -12.02
N MET A 411 -15.79 -5.38 -12.47
CA MET A 411 -14.65 -5.82 -11.67
C MET A 411 -14.43 -4.87 -10.46
N GLY A 412 -14.77 -3.59 -10.54
CA GLY A 412 -14.41 -2.61 -9.52
C GLY A 412 -12.91 -2.36 -9.48
N HIS A 413 -12.31 -2.15 -10.66
CA HIS A 413 -10.95 -1.63 -10.79
C HIS A 413 -10.97 -0.11 -10.64
N ALA A 414 -9.92 0.45 -10.03
CA ALA A 414 -9.83 1.89 -9.82
C ALA A 414 -9.61 2.69 -11.11
N LYS A 415 -9.03 2.04 -12.14
CA LYS A 415 -8.71 2.63 -13.43
C LYS A 415 -8.87 1.58 -14.55
N PRO A 416 -9.39 1.95 -15.73
CA PRO A 416 -9.50 1.04 -16.88
C PRO A 416 -8.16 0.44 -17.32
N SER A 417 -7.06 1.19 -17.14
CA SER A 417 -5.71 0.71 -17.46
C SER A 417 -5.32 -0.57 -16.69
N ILE A 418 -5.91 -0.82 -15.52
CA ILE A 418 -5.69 -2.09 -14.80
C ILE A 418 -6.25 -3.26 -15.61
N THR A 419 -7.48 -3.14 -16.11
CA THR A 419 -8.13 -4.16 -16.94
C THR A 419 -7.38 -4.34 -18.25
N LEU A 420 -7.06 -3.24 -18.94
CA LEU A 420 -6.30 -3.27 -20.19
C LEU A 420 -4.93 -3.95 -20.03
N ASN A 421 -4.16 -3.57 -19.01
CA ASN A 421 -2.82 -4.13 -18.79
C ASN A 421 -2.84 -5.63 -18.42
N LEU A 422 -3.94 -6.12 -17.83
CA LEU A 422 -4.05 -7.50 -17.40
C LEU A 422 -4.65 -8.43 -18.46
N TYR A 423 -5.59 -7.92 -19.28
CA TYR A 423 -6.39 -8.74 -20.19
C TYR A 423 -6.36 -8.28 -21.64
N GLY A 424 -5.67 -7.18 -21.97
CA GLY A 424 -5.62 -6.66 -23.34
C GLY A 424 -5.09 -7.69 -24.35
N HIS A 425 -4.28 -8.65 -23.92
CA HIS A 425 -3.79 -9.77 -24.74
C HIS A 425 -4.82 -10.88 -24.99
N LEU A 426 -6.00 -10.83 -24.36
CA LEU A 426 -7.10 -11.77 -24.55
C LEU A 426 -8.18 -11.22 -25.49
N LEU A 427 -8.06 -9.96 -25.90
CA LEU A 427 -8.98 -9.41 -26.89
C LEU A 427 -8.80 -10.19 -28.20
N PRO A 428 -9.91 -10.55 -28.88
CA PRO A 428 -9.83 -11.22 -30.17
C PRO A 428 -9.02 -10.37 -31.15
N ASP A 429 -8.38 -11.03 -32.11
CA ASP A 429 -7.58 -10.36 -33.12
C ASP A 429 -8.45 -9.34 -33.86
N ARG A 430 -7.98 -8.10 -33.95
CA ARG A 430 -8.82 -6.95 -34.28
C ARG A 430 -8.81 -6.60 -35.75
N GLU A 431 -7.91 -7.19 -36.52
CA GLU A 431 -7.73 -6.85 -37.94
C GLU A 431 -8.91 -7.38 -38.76
N ASP A 432 -9.24 -8.67 -38.67
CA ASP A 432 -10.38 -9.26 -39.40
C ASP A 432 -11.73 -8.62 -38.98
N ARG A 433 -11.91 -8.36 -37.68
CA ARG A 433 -13.13 -7.74 -37.16
C ARG A 433 -13.29 -6.28 -37.59
N MET A 434 -12.19 -5.54 -37.74
CA MET A 434 -12.24 -4.17 -38.24
C MET A 434 -12.74 -4.17 -39.69
N THR A 435 -12.20 -5.05 -40.52
CA THR A 435 -12.65 -5.23 -41.91
C THR A 435 -14.13 -5.60 -41.96
N GLU A 436 -14.58 -6.60 -41.21
CA GLU A 436 -16.00 -6.99 -41.17
C GLU A 436 -16.94 -5.85 -40.76
N ILE A 437 -16.56 -5.07 -39.74
CA ILE A 437 -17.37 -3.94 -39.26
C ILE A 437 -17.44 -2.85 -40.33
N ILE A 438 -16.30 -2.47 -40.90
CA ILE A 438 -16.23 -1.43 -41.92
C ILE A 438 -16.97 -1.87 -43.19
N ASP A 439 -16.76 -3.09 -43.65
CA ASP A 439 -17.47 -3.64 -44.82
C ASP A 439 -18.98 -3.68 -44.59
N GLY A 440 -19.44 -4.08 -43.40
CA GLY A 440 -20.85 -4.04 -43.04
C GLY A 440 -21.45 -2.63 -43.01
N VAL A 441 -20.68 -1.63 -42.56
CA VAL A 441 -21.08 -0.22 -42.61
C VAL A 441 -21.13 0.28 -44.05
N PHE A 442 -20.09 0.01 -44.84
CA PHE A 442 -20.03 0.44 -46.25
C PHE A 442 -21.09 -0.25 -47.10
N ALA A 443 -21.36 -1.53 -46.90
CA ALA A 443 -22.46 -2.24 -47.57
C ALA A 443 -23.82 -1.57 -47.29
N ARG A 444 -24.02 -1.01 -46.10
CA ARG A 444 -25.23 -0.23 -45.78
C ARG A 444 -25.16 1.16 -46.41
N VAL A 445 -24.12 1.92 -46.13
CA VAL A 445 -23.94 3.32 -46.58
C VAL A 445 -23.98 3.45 -48.11
N LEU A 446 -23.38 2.52 -48.84
CA LEU A 446 -23.38 2.51 -50.30
C LEU A 446 -24.73 2.13 -50.92
N THR A 447 -25.67 1.60 -50.12
CA THR A 447 -27.04 1.27 -50.56
C THR A 447 -28.07 2.29 -50.10
N LEU A 448 -27.69 3.28 -49.28
CA LEU A 448 -28.59 4.36 -48.87
C LEU A 448 -28.74 5.35 -50.02
N ASP A 449 -29.98 5.70 -50.38
CA ASP A 449 -30.28 6.83 -51.25
C ASP A 449 -30.18 8.12 -50.40
N PRO A 450 -29.20 9.01 -50.66
CA PRO A 450 -29.03 10.23 -49.87
C PRO A 450 -30.25 11.17 -49.93
N SER A 451 -31.15 11.02 -50.91
CA SER A 451 -32.37 11.83 -51.02
C SER A 451 -33.48 11.44 -50.04
N GLN A 452 -33.36 10.28 -49.37
CA GLN A 452 -34.35 9.77 -48.41
C GLN A 452 -34.04 10.07 -46.94
N TYR A 453 -32.96 10.81 -46.66
CA TYR A 453 -32.51 11.09 -45.30
C TYR A 453 -32.18 12.59 -45.12
N GLU A 454 -32.82 13.25 -44.16
CA GLU A 454 -32.46 14.61 -43.76
C GLU A 454 -31.29 14.60 -42.78
N VAL A 455 -30.31 15.49 -43.00
CA VAL A 455 -29.22 15.72 -42.05
C VAL A 455 -29.76 16.51 -40.87
N VAL A 456 -29.94 15.84 -39.73
CA VAL A 456 -30.27 16.51 -38.47
C VAL A 456 -28.98 16.83 -37.74
N ASP A 457 -28.69 18.12 -37.51
CA ASP A 457 -27.55 18.58 -36.71
C ASP A 457 -27.80 18.25 -35.22
N GLY A 458 -27.43 17.03 -34.82
CA GLY A 458 -27.46 16.58 -33.43
C GLY A 458 -26.11 16.81 -32.75
N GLU A 459 -26.12 17.42 -31.56
CA GLU A 459 -24.95 17.79 -30.72
C GLU A 459 -23.98 16.64 -30.36
N GLN A 460 -24.18 15.40 -30.82
CA GLN A 460 -23.37 14.24 -30.43
C GLN A 460 -22.87 13.37 -31.58
N GLY A 461 -22.54 13.92 -32.75
CA GLY A 461 -21.54 13.35 -33.69
C GLY A 461 -21.68 11.87 -34.12
N ALA A 462 -22.83 11.24 -33.88
CA ALA A 462 -23.20 9.92 -34.35
C ALA A 462 -24.38 10.11 -35.29
N LEU A 463 -24.21 9.73 -36.55
CA LEU A 463 -25.27 9.74 -37.56
C LEU A 463 -26.36 8.75 -37.12
N GLU A 464 -27.43 9.26 -36.50
CA GLU A 464 -28.68 8.51 -36.34
C GLU A 464 -29.43 8.57 -37.67
N VAL A 465 -29.62 7.41 -38.29
CA VAL A 465 -30.35 7.25 -39.55
C VAL A 465 -31.79 6.91 -39.21
N HIS A 466 -32.72 7.85 -39.42
CA HIS A 466 -34.15 7.61 -39.32
C HIS A 466 -34.78 7.44 -40.72
N SER A 467 -35.57 6.39 -40.90
CA SER A 467 -36.43 6.18 -42.08
C SER A 467 -37.57 7.20 -42.09
N GLN A 468 -37.88 7.80 -43.25
CA GLN A 468 -39.06 8.67 -43.40
C GLN A 468 -40.39 7.91 -43.46
N ASP A 469 -40.39 6.59 -43.50
CA ASP A 469 -41.61 5.79 -43.41
C ASP A 469 -41.69 5.05 -42.05
N GLY A 470 -42.62 5.52 -41.20
CA GLY A 470 -43.33 4.75 -40.15
C GLY A 470 -42.58 4.34 -38.90
#